data_AF-A0A094FXP5-F1
#
_entry.id   AF-A0A094FXP5-F1
#
_cell.length_a   1.000
_cell.length_b   1.000
_cell.length_c   1.000
_cell.angle_alpha   90.00
_cell.angle_beta   90.00
_cell.angle_gamma   90.00
#
_symmetry.space_group_name_H-M   'P 1'
#
loop_
_entity.id
_entity.type
_entity.pdbx_description
1 polymer ?
#
loop_
_entity_poly.entity_id
_entity_poly.type
_entity_poly.pdbx_seq_one_letter_code
_entity_poly.pdbx_strand_id
1 'polypeptide(L)'
;LGQSGMGPIGTKPGDVIAVVLGCPYPLVLQPANNGRFKVVGPAFVHGLMDGEAVLGPIPKPWAIKIVSDATKGEIWTCYEDEKSLAAPEDVRLGELPFGWSRVRDGVFCNPEGEMVEDDPRFGAEYLTSRGIHLETLQLV
;
A
#
# COMPACT_ATOMS: atom_id res chain seq x y z
N LEU A 1 -10.81 15.02 11.78
CA LEU A 1 -11.51 13.80 12.24
C LEU A 1 -10.47 12.69 12.34
N GLY A 2 -10.52 11.84 13.37
CA GLY A 2 -9.63 10.68 13.47
C GLY A 2 -10.10 9.52 12.59
N GLN A 3 -9.19 8.63 12.19
CA GLN A 3 -9.52 7.37 11.52
C GLN A 3 -9.80 6.27 12.56
N SER A 4 -10.77 5.41 12.27
CA SER A 4 -11.08 4.23 13.10
C SER A 4 -10.18 3.06 12.72
N GLY A 5 -9.83 2.21 13.70
CA GLY A 5 -8.96 1.06 13.46
C GLY A 5 -8.88 0.10 14.63
N MET A 6 -8.11 -0.97 14.44
CA MET A 6 -7.74 -1.97 15.44
C MET A 6 -6.22 -2.13 15.45
N GLY A 7 -5.60 -2.05 16.62
CA GLY A 7 -4.16 -2.24 16.81
C GLY A 7 -3.84 -3.46 17.67
N PRO A 8 -2.56 -3.83 17.79
CA PRO A 8 -2.10 -4.89 18.70
C PRO A 8 -2.37 -4.53 20.16
N ILE A 9 -2.39 -5.54 21.05
CA ILE A 9 -2.65 -5.39 22.50
C ILE A 9 -1.74 -4.34 23.17
N GLY A 10 -0.52 -4.16 22.68
CA GLY A 10 0.44 -3.19 23.21
C GLY A 10 0.21 -1.73 22.80
N THR A 11 -0.81 -1.44 21.98
CA THR A 11 -1.10 -0.08 21.48
C THR A 11 -1.54 0.82 22.62
N LYS A 12 -1.01 2.04 22.67
CA LYS A 12 -1.34 3.04 23.69
C LYS A 12 -1.30 4.48 23.14
N PRO A 13 -1.90 5.45 23.85
CA PRO A 13 -1.80 6.86 23.47
C PRO A 13 -0.34 7.31 23.32
N GLY A 14 -0.03 7.99 22.21
CA GLY A 14 1.31 8.45 21.86
C GLY A 14 2.05 7.55 20.86
N ASP A 15 1.56 6.34 20.62
CA ASP A 15 2.03 5.53 19.48
C ASP A 15 1.61 6.18 18.16
N VAL A 16 2.38 5.91 17.10
CA VAL A 16 2.13 6.44 15.74
C VAL A 16 1.80 5.30 14.79
N ILE A 17 0.93 5.58 13.81
CA ILE A 17 0.66 4.68 12.69
C ILE A 17 1.61 5.04 11.56
N ALA A 18 2.35 4.06 11.06
CA ALA A 18 3.24 4.22 9.91
C ALA A 18 2.84 3.27 8.78
N VAL A 19 2.81 3.80 7.55
CA VAL A 19 2.72 2.99 6.33
C VAL A 19 4.13 2.80 5.82
N VAL A 20 4.66 1.59 6.00
CA VAL A 20 6.03 1.24 5.63
C VAL A 20 6.02 0.61 4.24
N LEU A 21 6.77 1.18 3.30
CA LEU A 21 6.89 0.65 1.94
C LEU A 21 7.42 -0.79 1.97
N GLY A 22 6.77 -1.69 1.23
CA GLY A 22 7.05 -3.12 1.24
C GLY A 22 6.38 -3.90 2.40
N CYS A 23 5.68 -3.22 3.32
CA CYS A 23 4.88 -3.87 4.34
C CYS A 23 3.40 -3.92 3.90
N PRO A 24 2.73 -5.10 3.96
CA PRO A 24 1.33 -5.23 3.53
C PRO A 24 0.32 -4.61 4.50
N TYR A 25 0.75 -4.16 5.68
CA TYR A 25 -0.13 -3.59 6.70
C TYR A 25 0.50 -2.32 7.31
N PRO A 26 -0.32 -1.32 7.68
CA PRO A 26 0.14 -0.25 8.56
C PRO A 26 0.70 -0.83 9.87
N LEU A 27 1.76 -0.23 10.40
CA LEU A 27 2.37 -0.63 11.66
C LEU A 27 2.08 0.39 12.75
N VAL A 28 1.79 -0.11 13.95
CA VAL A 28 1.86 0.69 15.17
C VAL A 28 3.31 0.75 15.61
N LEU A 29 3.85 1.96 15.68
CA LEU A 29 5.20 2.25 16.13
C LEU A 29 5.14 3.05 17.43
N GLN A 30 5.91 2.60 18.42
CA GLN A 30 6.05 3.31 19.67
C GLN A 30 7.36 4.13 19.64
N PRO A 31 7.31 5.46 19.82
CA PRO A 31 8.52 6.27 19.96
C PRO A 31 9.43 5.75 21.08
N ALA A 32 10.72 5.69 20.80
CA ALA A 32 11.79 5.32 21.73
C ALA A 32 12.84 6.44 21.81
N ASN A 33 13.91 6.20 22.59
CA ASN A 33 14.98 7.18 22.74
C ASN A 33 15.72 7.43 21.40
N ASN A 34 16.16 8.67 21.22
CA ASN A 34 16.95 9.15 20.07
C ASN A 34 16.23 9.08 18.72
N GLY A 35 14.91 9.33 18.69
CA GLY A 35 14.14 9.38 17.44
C GLY A 35 13.97 8.02 16.75
N ARG A 36 14.18 6.93 17.48
CA ARG A 36 13.95 5.57 16.99
C ARG A 36 12.58 5.08 17.39
N PHE A 37 12.14 3.99 16.77
CA PHE A 37 10.81 3.43 16.98
C PHE A 37 10.88 1.94 17.30
N LYS A 38 10.12 1.51 18.29
CA LYS A 38 9.85 0.09 18.51
C LYS A 38 8.60 -0.30 17.73
N VAL A 39 8.67 -1.39 16.96
CA VAL A 39 7.48 -1.97 16.33
C VAL A 39 6.61 -2.62 17.41
N VAL A 40 5.37 -2.16 17.54
CA VAL A 40 4.37 -2.80 18.42
C VAL A 40 3.69 -3.94 17.67
N GLY A 41 3.33 -3.71 16.40
CA GLY A 41 2.74 -4.73 15.52
C GLY A 41 1.88 -4.14 14.40
N PRO A 42 1.30 -4.99 13.54
CA PRO A 42 0.42 -4.57 12.45
C PRO A 42 -0.92 -4.04 12.98
N ALA A 43 -1.49 -3.07 12.29
CA ALA A 43 -2.80 -2.50 12.56
C ALA A 43 -3.73 -2.57 11.35
N PHE A 44 -5.01 -2.72 11.64
CA PHE A 44 -6.06 -2.38 10.70
C PHE A 44 -6.43 -0.91 10.90
N VAL A 45 -6.31 -0.08 9.87
CA VAL A 45 -6.74 1.32 9.93
C VAL A 45 -7.62 1.62 8.73
N HIS A 46 -8.88 1.96 8.99
CA HIS A 46 -9.83 2.23 7.94
C HIS A 46 -9.37 3.41 7.07
N GLY A 47 -9.27 3.17 5.76
CA GLY A 47 -8.77 4.15 4.80
C GLY A 47 -7.26 4.21 4.67
N LEU A 48 -6.50 3.19 5.11
CA LEU A 48 -5.06 3.03 4.83
C LEU A 48 -4.69 1.60 4.38
N MET A 49 -5.66 0.68 4.29
CA MET A 49 -5.38 -0.76 4.08
C MET A 49 -5.13 -1.12 2.62
N ASP A 50 -5.60 -0.30 1.71
CA ASP A 50 -5.63 -0.55 0.27
C ASP A 50 -4.83 0.55 -0.44
N GLY A 51 -3.64 0.88 0.09
CA GLY A 51 -2.73 1.85 -0.51
C GLY A 51 -3.21 3.30 -0.51
N GLU A 52 -4.32 3.64 0.17
CA GLU A 52 -4.88 5.00 0.15
C GLU A 52 -3.94 6.04 0.75
N ALA A 53 -3.01 5.62 1.62
CA ALA A 53 -1.98 6.47 2.20
C ALA A 53 -1.08 7.14 1.14
N VAL A 54 -0.86 6.47 0.00
CA VAL A 54 0.02 6.94 -1.09
C VAL A 54 -0.72 7.18 -2.40
N LEU A 55 -1.82 6.46 -2.64
CA LEU A 55 -2.61 6.58 -3.87
C LEU A 55 -3.84 7.49 -3.70
N GLY A 56 -4.23 7.80 -2.47
CA GLY A 56 -5.48 8.51 -2.17
C GLY A 56 -6.69 7.57 -2.12
N PRO A 57 -7.88 8.12 -1.80
CA PRO A 57 -9.11 7.34 -1.69
C PRO A 57 -9.51 6.72 -3.04
N ILE A 58 -10.25 5.62 -2.98
CA ILE A 58 -10.80 4.98 -4.18
C ILE A 58 -11.74 5.96 -4.89
N PRO A 59 -11.48 6.31 -6.16
CA PRO A 59 -12.34 7.22 -6.90
C PRO A 59 -13.63 6.52 -7.34
N LYS A 60 -14.77 7.21 -7.24
CA LYS A 60 -16.00 6.73 -7.88
C LYS A 60 -15.82 6.62 -9.40
N PRO A 61 -16.43 5.64 -10.08
CA PRO A 61 -17.41 4.65 -9.57
C PRO A 61 -16.79 3.36 -9.00
N TRP A 62 -15.47 3.33 -8.79
CA TRP A 62 -14.78 2.11 -8.41
C TRP A 62 -14.99 1.74 -6.94
N ALA A 63 -15.04 0.45 -6.67
CA ALA A 63 -15.02 -0.12 -5.33
C ALA A 63 -14.07 -1.32 -5.28
N ILE A 64 -13.51 -1.57 -4.10
CA ILE A 64 -12.69 -2.74 -3.81
C ILE A 64 -13.61 -3.94 -3.62
N LYS A 65 -13.38 -5.01 -4.38
CA LYS A 65 -14.11 -6.26 -4.32
C LYS A 65 -13.17 -7.38 -3.94
N ILE A 66 -13.47 -8.02 -2.81
CA ILE A 66 -12.80 -9.26 -2.41
C ILE A 66 -13.49 -10.39 -3.17
N VAL A 67 -12.76 -11.02 -4.07
CA VAL A 67 -13.21 -12.18 -4.83
C VAL A 67 -12.63 -13.42 -4.17
N SER A 68 -13.49 -14.42 -3.95
CA SER A 68 -13.08 -15.73 -3.46
C SER A 68 -13.49 -16.82 -4.44
N ASP A 69 -12.52 -17.61 -4.87
CA ASP A 69 -12.77 -18.88 -5.55
C ASP A 69 -12.66 -20.00 -4.52
N ALA A 70 -13.82 -20.36 -3.95
CA ALA A 70 -13.91 -21.43 -2.95
C ALA A 70 -13.49 -22.81 -3.49
N THR A 71 -13.45 -22.99 -4.83
CA THR A 71 -13.01 -24.26 -5.44
C THR A 71 -11.50 -24.39 -5.48
N LYS A 72 -10.78 -23.26 -5.60
CA LYS A 72 -9.31 -23.19 -5.61
C LYS A 72 -8.71 -22.76 -4.28
N GLY A 73 -9.53 -22.24 -3.36
CA GLY A 73 -9.06 -21.66 -2.10
C GLY A 73 -8.34 -20.32 -2.28
N GLU A 74 -8.56 -19.65 -3.41
CA GLU A 74 -7.90 -18.39 -3.75
C GLU A 74 -8.79 -17.20 -3.34
N ILE A 75 -8.18 -16.20 -2.69
CA ILE A 75 -8.82 -14.92 -2.38
C ILE A 75 -7.94 -13.83 -2.98
N TRP A 76 -8.55 -12.94 -3.76
CA TRP A 76 -7.86 -11.79 -4.33
C TRP A 76 -8.77 -10.56 -4.33
N THR A 77 -8.15 -9.41 -4.50
CA THR A 77 -8.86 -8.14 -4.60
C THR A 77 -8.88 -7.68 -6.04
N CYS A 78 -10.04 -7.25 -6.53
CA CYS A 78 -10.15 -6.49 -7.78
C CYS A 78 -10.90 -5.17 -7.56
N TYR A 79 -10.79 -4.28 -8.53
CA TYR A 79 -11.53 -3.03 -8.54
C TYR A 79 -12.68 -3.18 -9.53
N GLU A 80 -13.91 -3.03 -9.05
CA GLU A 80 -15.11 -3.19 -9.84
C GLU A 80 -15.89 -1.88 -9.86
N ASP A 81 -16.36 -1.45 -11.03
CA ASP A 81 -17.27 -0.32 -11.13
C ASP A 81 -18.74 -0.72 -10.93
N GLU A 82 -19.62 0.27 -10.85
CA GLU A 82 -21.08 0.07 -10.71
C GLU A 82 -21.72 -0.75 -11.85
N LYS A 83 -21.01 -1.00 -12.95
CA LYS A 83 -21.45 -1.78 -14.12
C LYS A 83 -20.84 -3.19 -14.15
N SER A 84 -20.18 -3.61 -13.07
CA SER A 84 -19.47 -4.89 -12.96
C SER A 84 -18.30 -5.02 -13.93
N LEU A 85 -17.72 -3.91 -14.37
CA LEU A 85 -16.44 -3.92 -15.08
C LEU A 85 -15.31 -4.06 -14.07
N ALA A 86 -14.52 -5.12 -14.18
CA ALA A 86 -13.31 -5.30 -13.38
C ALA A 86 -12.11 -4.60 -14.04
N ALA A 87 -11.36 -3.83 -13.27
CA ALA A 87 -10.06 -3.33 -13.70
C ALA A 87 -8.99 -4.42 -13.48
N PRO A 88 -8.04 -4.57 -14.43
CA PRO A 88 -6.95 -5.54 -14.30
C PRO A 88 -5.91 -5.14 -13.23
N GLU A 89 -5.91 -3.88 -12.80
CA GLU A 89 -5.04 -3.35 -11.77
C GLU A 89 -5.73 -2.22 -10.99
N ASP A 90 -5.06 -1.71 -9.97
CA ASP A 90 -5.52 -0.55 -9.24
C ASP A 90 -5.55 0.70 -10.13
N VAL A 91 -6.76 1.21 -10.32
CA VAL A 91 -7.08 2.36 -11.18
C VAL A 91 -6.39 3.66 -10.77
N ARG A 92 -5.80 3.72 -9.57
CA ARG A 92 -5.09 4.90 -9.04
C ARG A 92 -3.58 4.91 -9.35
N LEU A 93 -3.04 3.80 -9.86
CA LEU A 93 -1.59 3.67 -10.07
C LEU A 93 -1.09 4.56 -11.23
N GLY A 94 -1.94 4.80 -12.23
CA GLY A 94 -1.57 5.54 -13.43
C GLY A 94 -0.55 4.77 -14.30
N GLU A 95 0.04 5.49 -15.25
CA GLU A 95 1.04 4.94 -16.16
C GLU A 95 2.34 4.54 -15.45
N LEU A 96 3.06 3.59 -16.02
CA LEU A 96 4.41 3.26 -15.54
C LEU A 96 5.38 4.42 -15.81
N PRO A 97 6.44 4.57 -14.98
CA PRO A 97 7.49 5.55 -15.24
C PRO A 97 8.16 5.32 -16.60
N PHE A 98 8.74 6.36 -17.18
CA PHE A 98 9.40 6.26 -18.49
C PHE A 98 10.47 5.17 -18.52
N GLY A 99 10.46 4.34 -19.57
CA GLY A 99 11.39 3.23 -19.76
C GLY A 99 11.01 1.94 -19.03
N TRP A 100 10.03 1.97 -18.13
CA TRP A 100 9.51 0.77 -17.49
C TRP A 100 8.45 0.08 -18.34
N SER A 101 8.39 -1.25 -18.25
CA SER A 101 7.34 -2.04 -18.92
C SER A 101 6.82 -3.17 -18.04
N ARG A 102 5.55 -3.52 -18.21
CA ARG A 102 4.95 -4.69 -17.54
C ARG A 102 5.25 -5.94 -18.36
N VAL A 103 5.87 -6.94 -17.74
CA VAL A 103 6.14 -8.24 -18.37
C VAL A 103 4.96 -9.18 -18.15
N ARG A 104 4.49 -9.26 -16.91
CA ARG A 104 3.29 -10.01 -16.49
C ARG A 104 2.76 -9.41 -15.19
N ASP A 105 1.69 -9.98 -14.65
CA ASP A 105 1.15 -9.53 -13.37
C ASP A 105 2.20 -9.60 -12.26
N GLY A 106 2.35 -8.50 -11.52
CA GLY A 106 3.37 -8.32 -10.49
C GLY A 106 4.84 -8.33 -10.97
N VAL A 107 5.13 -8.31 -12.27
CA VAL A 107 6.52 -8.34 -12.78
C VAL A 107 6.76 -7.26 -13.83
N PHE A 108 7.79 -6.47 -13.60
CA PHE A 108 8.16 -5.32 -14.40
C PHE A 108 9.58 -5.46 -14.93
N CYS A 109 9.87 -4.79 -16.05
CA CYS A 109 11.22 -4.65 -16.59
C CYS A 109 11.63 -3.18 -16.48
N ASN A 110 12.78 -2.93 -15.86
CA ASN A 110 13.34 -1.58 -15.69
C ASN A 110 14.04 -1.10 -16.99
N PRO A 111 14.41 0.20 -17.09
CA PRO A 111 15.09 0.74 -18.26
C PRO A 111 16.44 0.07 -18.58
N GLU A 112 17.07 -0.56 -17.59
CA GLU A 112 18.33 -1.30 -17.71
C GLU A 112 18.12 -2.74 -18.25
N GLY A 113 16.87 -3.18 -18.41
CA GLY A 113 16.51 -4.50 -18.92
C GLY A 113 16.40 -5.59 -17.85
N GLU A 114 16.41 -5.23 -16.57
CA GLU A 114 16.28 -6.14 -15.44
C GLU A 114 14.82 -6.37 -15.06
N MET A 115 14.46 -7.61 -14.74
CA MET A 115 13.13 -7.97 -14.25
C MET A 115 13.06 -7.83 -12.74
N VAL A 116 12.03 -7.14 -12.25
CA VAL A 116 11.78 -6.93 -10.82
C VAL A 116 10.33 -7.22 -10.46
N GLU A 117 10.09 -7.58 -9.19
CA GLU A 117 8.75 -7.84 -8.64
C GLU A 117 8.15 -6.62 -7.93
N ASP A 118 8.99 -5.64 -7.59
CA ASP A 118 8.54 -4.38 -7.01
C ASP A 118 7.94 -3.48 -8.10
N ASP A 119 6.69 -3.05 -7.90
CA ASP A 119 6.05 -2.10 -8.80
C ASP A 119 6.74 -0.73 -8.68
N PRO A 120 7.30 -0.19 -9.77
CA PRO A 120 8.08 1.05 -9.74
C PRO A 120 7.26 2.27 -9.30
N ARG A 121 5.93 2.17 -9.35
CA ARG A 121 5.02 3.22 -8.89
C ARG A 121 4.94 3.33 -7.36
N PHE A 122 5.55 2.41 -6.62
CA PHE A 122 5.78 2.52 -5.18
C PHE A 122 7.24 2.85 -4.83
N GLY A 123 8.09 3.07 -5.84
CA GLY A 123 9.46 3.52 -5.64
C GLY A 123 9.53 4.93 -5.05
N ALA A 124 10.58 5.19 -4.26
CA ALA A 124 10.73 6.44 -3.52
C ALA A 124 10.71 7.68 -4.43
N GLU A 125 11.37 7.60 -5.60
CA GLU A 125 11.39 8.69 -6.59
C GLU A 125 9.99 8.99 -7.14
N TYR A 126 9.24 7.95 -7.53
CA TYR A 126 7.90 8.11 -8.08
C TYR A 126 6.93 8.67 -7.05
N LEU A 127 6.93 8.11 -5.82
CA LEU A 127 6.09 8.61 -4.73
C LEU A 127 6.40 10.08 -4.39
N THR A 128 7.70 10.43 -4.32
CA THR A 128 8.11 11.82 -4.08
C THR A 128 7.67 12.75 -5.21
N SER A 129 7.74 12.30 -6.47
CA SER A 129 7.26 13.07 -7.63
C SER A 129 5.75 13.36 -7.59
N ARG A 130 4.98 12.51 -6.90
CA ARG A 130 3.55 12.71 -6.62
C ARG A 130 3.27 13.60 -5.41
N GLY A 131 4.31 14.14 -4.77
CA GLY A 131 4.20 14.99 -3.57
C GLY A 131 4.02 14.21 -2.27
N ILE A 132 4.24 12.89 -2.28
CA ILE A 132 4.24 12.08 -1.05
C ILE A 132 5.54 12.34 -0.28
N HIS A 133 5.41 12.75 0.98
CA HIS A 133 6.55 12.89 1.86
C HIS A 133 7.00 11.52 2.36
N LEU A 134 8.28 11.20 2.15
CA LEU A 134 8.89 9.97 2.62
C LEU A 134 9.92 10.29 3.70
N GLU A 135 9.93 9.48 4.75
CA GLU A 135 10.91 9.54 5.83
C GLU A 135 11.55 8.17 6.06
N THR A 136 12.79 8.16 6.52
CA THR A 136 13.47 6.93 6.95
C THR A 136 13.22 6.69 8.42
N LEU A 137 12.56 5.58 8.74
CA LEU A 137 12.29 5.15 10.10
C LEU A 137 13.44 4.28 10.63
N GLN A 138 13.99 4.65 11.78
CA GLN A 138 15.01 3.86 12.48
C GLN A 138 14.33 2.97 13.53
N LEU A 139 14.40 1.65 13.33
CA LEU A 139 13.77 0.68 14.23
C LEU A 139 14.75 0.18 15.31
N VAL A 140 14.23 -0.27 16.46
CA VAL A 140 14.99 -0.91 17.55
C VAL A 140 14.59 -2.36 17.78
#